data_AF-A0A0R1KI81-F1
#
_entry.id   AF-A0A0R1KI81-F1
#
_cell.length_a   1.000
_cell.length_b   1.000
_cell.length_c   1.000
_cell.angle_alpha   90.00
_cell.angle_beta   90.00
_cell.angle_gamma   90.00
#
_symmetry.space_group_name_H-M   'P 1'
#
loop_
_entity.id
_entity.type
_entity.pdbx_description
1 polymer ?
#
loop_
_entity_poly.entity_id
_entity_poly.type
_entity_poly.pdbx_seq_one_letter_code
_entity_poly.pdbx_strand_id
1 'polypeptide(L)'
;MKKLDQALSDLSLTPNQKKQMTKAGALVYKESLRSNMNNSLHKGKYSRETKVKLEDDIGIRYKVEDGATYVGFKSTTGHSGYIARILNDGYAAHGGKGAKAHKTRIISGLHFQEKSLVESKSMILAAEAKKYRELTGD
;
A
#
# COMPACT_ATOMS: atom_id res chain seq x y z
N MET A 1 25.96 -14.03 29.32
CA MET A 1 24.97 -13.99 28.23
C MET A 1 23.75 -13.15 28.59
N LYS A 2 23.00 -13.43 29.69
CA LYS A 2 21.81 -12.65 30.09
C LYS A 2 21.92 -11.11 30.05
N LYS A 3 23.03 -10.50 30.48
CA LYS A 3 23.20 -9.03 30.44
C LYS A 3 23.41 -8.46 29.03
N LEU A 4 24.00 -9.22 28.12
CA LEU A 4 24.25 -8.79 26.74
C LEU A 4 22.97 -8.92 25.91
N ASP A 5 22.22 -10.01 26.07
CA ASP A 5 20.93 -10.21 25.40
C ASP A 5 19.90 -9.17 25.86
N GLN A 6 19.97 -8.76 27.13
CA GLN A 6 19.10 -7.72 27.69
C GLN A 6 19.50 -6.32 27.20
N ALA A 7 20.80 -6.00 27.15
CA ALA A 7 21.28 -4.76 26.53
C ALA A 7 20.99 -4.68 25.02
N LEU A 8 21.09 -5.79 24.29
CA LEU A 8 20.71 -5.89 22.88
C LEU A 8 19.19 -5.78 22.68
N SER A 9 18.40 -6.29 23.62
CA SER A 9 16.95 -6.11 23.65
C SER A 9 16.54 -4.67 23.99
N ASP A 10 17.34 -3.94 24.76
CA ASP A 10 17.11 -2.52 25.05
C ASP A 10 17.52 -1.62 23.87
N LEU A 11 18.50 -2.06 23.07
CA LEU A 11 18.89 -1.44 21.78
C LEU A 11 17.90 -1.74 20.64
N SER A 12 17.18 -2.86 20.72
CA SER A 12 16.17 -3.26 19.74
C SER A 12 14.79 -2.78 20.15
N LEU A 13 14.06 -2.13 19.23
CA LEU A 13 12.69 -1.70 19.52
C LEU A 13 11.82 -2.88 19.96
N THR A 14 11.03 -2.69 21.01
CA THR A 14 9.94 -3.60 21.35
C THR A 14 8.95 -3.69 20.18
N PRO A 15 8.16 -4.76 20.05
CA PRO A 15 7.14 -4.87 19.00
C PRO A 15 6.18 -3.67 18.95
N ASN A 16 5.82 -3.12 20.12
CA ASN A 16 4.96 -1.95 20.20
C ASN A 16 5.67 -0.66 19.73
N GLN A 17 6.95 -0.47 20.06
CA GLN A 17 7.73 0.66 19.54
C GLN A 17 7.95 0.54 18.04
N LYS A 18 8.28 -0.65 17.52
CA LYS A 18 8.40 -0.92 16.09
C LYS A 18 7.09 -0.66 15.35
N LYS A 19 5.96 -1.09 15.93
CA LYS A 19 4.62 -0.79 15.42
C LYS A 19 4.38 0.72 15.31
N GLN A 20 4.71 1.48 16.35
CA GLN A 20 4.54 2.94 16.35
C GLN A 20 5.44 3.65 15.34
N MET A 21 6.71 3.25 15.27
CA MET A 21 7.68 3.77 14.30
C MET A 21 7.21 3.53 12.87
N THR A 22 6.97 2.27 12.50
CA THR A 22 6.51 1.91 11.14
C THR A 22 5.13 2.48 10.81
N LYS A 23 4.28 2.73 11.81
CA LYS A 23 2.99 3.42 11.60
C LYS A 23 3.20 4.87 11.14
N ALA A 24 4.23 5.56 11.64
CA ALA A 24 4.55 6.91 11.20
C ALA A 24 4.96 6.93 9.72
N GLY A 25 5.83 6.01 9.31
CA GLY A 25 6.19 5.81 7.90
C GLY A 25 4.99 5.44 7.03
N ALA A 26 4.16 4.50 7.49
CA ALA A 26 2.95 4.07 6.78
C ALA A 26 1.94 5.21 6.57
N LEU A 27 1.82 6.16 7.50
CA LEU A 27 0.95 7.33 7.33
C LEU A 27 1.44 8.23 6.19
N VAL A 28 2.74 8.49 6.10
CA VAL A 28 3.34 9.25 5.00
C VAL A 28 3.11 8.54 3.66
N TYR A 29 3.39 7.24 3.62
CA TYR A 29 3.18 6.45 2.41
C TYR A 29 1.71 6.44 1.98
N LYS A 30 0.77 6.35 2.93
CA LYS A 30 -0.67 6.36 2.66
C LYS A 30 -1.11 7.65 1.95
N GLU A 31 -0.63 8.81 2.38
CA GLU A 31 -0.98 10.09 1.76
C GLU A 31 -0.38 10.22 0.35
N SER A 32 0.86 9.75 0.16
CA SER A 32 1.46 9.66 -1.19
C SER A 32 0.69 8.70 -2.09
N LEU A 33 0.29 7.54 -1.59
CA LEU A 33 -0.52 6.55 -2.32
C LEU A 33 -1.86 7.15 -2.74
N ARG A 34 -2.55 7.81 -1.80
CA ARG A 34 -3.81 8.51 -2.06
C ARG A 34 -3.68 9.54 -3.18
N SER A 35 -2.57 10.27 -3.22
CA SER A 35 -2.36 11.34 -4.20
C SER A 35 -2.03 10.81 -5.61
N ASN A 36 -1.40 9.63 -5.70
CA ASN A 36 -1.05 9.00 -6.98
C ASN A 36 -2.09 8.01 -7.51
N MET A 37 -3.08 7.65 -6.69
CA MET A 37 -4.22 6.85 -7.12
C MET A 37 -5.06 7.60 -8.15
N ASN A 38 -4.77 7.35 -9.41
CA ASN A 38 -5.54 7.90 -10.51
C ASN A 38 -6.93 7.23 -10.56
N ASN A 39 -7.95 8.01 -10.92
CA ASN A 39 -9.23 7.45 -11.34
C ASN A 39 -9.02 6.49 -12.54
N SER A 40 -9.81 5.42 -12.61
CA SER A 40 -9.76 4.47 -13.72
C SER A 40 -9.78 5.20 -15.07
N LEU A 41 -8.75 4.98 -15.89
CA LEU A 41 -8.64 5.58 -17.24
C LEU A 41 -9.59 4.93 -18.26
N HIS A 42 -10.34 3.89 -17.87
CA HIS A 42 -11.18 3.14 -18.79
C HIS A 42 -12.44 3.94 -19.17
N LYS A 43 -12.40 4.60 -20.32
CA LYS A 43 -13.55 5.27 -20.96
C LYS A 43 -14.01 4.42 -22.14
N GLY A 44 -15.21 3.84 -22.07
CA GLY A 44 -15.80 3.05 -23.15
C GLY A 44 -17.32 3.02 -23.08
N LYS A 45 -18.00 2.69 -24.19
CA LYS A 45 -19.46 2.63 -24.26
C LYS A 45 -20.11 1.71 -23.21
N TYR A 46 -19.36 0.70 -22.75
CA TYR A 46 -19.75 -0.24 -21.69
C TYR A 46 -18.87 -0.15 -20.44
N SER A 47 -18.00 0.87 -20.34
CA SER A 47 -17.33 1.11 -19.06
C SER A 47 -18.40 1.55 -18.08
N ARG A 48 -18.64 0.75 -17.04
CA ARG A 48 -19.32 1.28 -15.86
C ARG A 48 -18.53 2.52 -15.44
N GLU A 49 -19.21 3.64 -15.23
CA GLU A 49 -18.66 4.77 -14.47
C GLU A 49 -18.24 4.21 -13.11
N THR A 50 -17.01 3.72 -13.05
CA THR A 50 -16.44 3.18 -11.85
C THR A 50 -15.93 4.40 -11.12
N LYS A 51 -16.85 5.15 -10.50
CA LYS A 51 -16.60 6.11 -9.43
C LYS A 51 -16.10 5.36 -8.19
N VAL A 52 -15.15 4.44 -8.39
CA VAL A 52 -14.49 3.71 -7.33
C VAL A 52 -13.46 4.68 -6.81
N LYS A 53 -13.75 5.24 -5.63
CA LYS A 53 -12.78 6.03 -4.87
C LYS A 53 -11.72 5.06 -4.34
N LEU A 54 -10.70 4.80 -5.15
CA LEU A 54 -9.64 3.85 -4.81
C LEU A 54 -8.93 4.26 -3.51
N GLU A 55 -8.94 5.55 -3.17
CA GLU A 55 -8.41 6.02 -1.89
C GLU A 55 -9.21 5.56 -0.67
N ASP A 56 -10.51 5.28 -0.82
CA ASP A 56 -11.32 4.72 0.28
C ASP A 56 -10.96 3.26 0.53
N ASP A 57 -10.29 2.61 -0.43
CA ASP A 57 -9.87 1.22 -0.39
C ASP A 57 -8.46 1.00 0.14
N ILE A 58 -7.73 2.04 0.59
CA ILE A 58 -6.44 1.86 1.28
C ILE A 58 -6.59 1.94 2.79
N GLY A 59 -5.83 1.12 3.51
CA GLY A 59 -5.86 1.06 4.96
C GLY A 59 -4.50 0.75 5.56
N ILE A 60 -4.32 1.14 6.81
CA ILE A 60 -3.15 0.78 7.60
C ILE A 60 -3.41 -0.57 8.25
N ARG A 61 -2.49 -1.50 8.11
CA ARG A 61 -2.55 -2.85 8.65
C ARG A 61 -1.35 -3.11 9.54
N TYR A 62 -1.56 -3.88 10.60
CA TYR A 62 -0.50 -4.35 11.48
C TYR A 62 -0.22 -5.82 11.19
N LYS A 63 1.06 -6.16 11.00
CA LYS A 63 1.52 -7.52 10.84
C LYS A 63 2.17 -7.98 12.14
N VAL A 64 1.52 -8.95 12.79
CA VAL A 64 1.92 -9.42 14.13
C VAL A 64 3.30 -10.10 14.07
N GLU A 65 3.58 -10.82 12.99
CA GLU A 65 4.79 -11.63 12.77
C GLU A 65 6.09 -10.82 12.84
N ASP A 66 6.12 -9.63 12.21
CA ASP A 66 7.28 -8.76 12.17
C ASP A 66 7.11 -7.48 12.98
N GLY A 67 5.97 -7.29 13.64
CA GLY A 67 5.65 -6.10 14.44
C GLY A 67 5.55 -4.82 13.62
N ALA A 68 5.42 -4.93 12.29
CA ALA A 68 5.41 -3.78 11.39
C ALA A 68 3.99 -3.33 11.04
N THR A 69 3.88 -2.05 10.74
CA THR A 69 2.68 -1.43 10.18
C THR A 69 2.93 -1.11 8.71
N TYR A 70 1.96 -1.44 7.85
CA TYR A 70 2.06 -1.22 6.40
C TYR A 70 0.74 -0.69 5.84
N VAL A 71 0.80 -0.12 4.62
CA VAL A 71 -0.40 0.29 3.87
C VAL A 71 -0.75 -0.81 2.89
N GLY A 72 -2.02 -1.22 2.88
CA GLY A 72 -2.52 -2.21 1.93
C GLY A 72 -3.97 -1.93 1.55
N PHE A 73 -4.43 -2.59 0.49
CA PHE A 73 -5.82 -2.48 0.05
C PHE A 73 -6.77 -3.20 1.00
N LYS A 74 -7.93 -2.62 1.30
CA LYS A 74 -9.00 -3.21 2.09
C LYS A 74 -9.62 -4.37 1.32
N SER A 75 -9.91 -5.45 2.05
CA SER A 75 -10.55 -6.66 1.53
C SER A 75 -11.92 -6.92 2.18
N THR A 76 -12.53 -5.87 2.71
CA THR A 76 -13.82 -5.92 3.42
C THR A 76 -14.98 -5.61 2.48
N THR A 77 -16.18 -6.08 2.84
CA THR A 77 -17.41 -5.79 2.09
C THR A 77 -17.61 -4.27 1.94
N GLY A 78 -17.98 -3.84 0.73
CA GLY A 78 -18.14 -2.42 0.40
C GLY A 78 -16.85 -1.73 -0.06
N HIS A 79 -15.71 -2.42 -0.01
CA HIS A 79 -14.44 -1.94 -0.52
C HIS A 79 -13.99 -2.69 -1.77
N SER A 80 -13.44 -1.96 -2.74
CA SER A 80 -13.02 -2.46 -4.05
C SER A 80 -11.49 -2.58 -4.15
N GLY A 81 -10.81 -2.96 -3.06
CA GLY A 81 -9.35 -3.08 -3.04
C GLY A 81 -8.77 -4.04 -4.08
N TYR A 82 -9.54 -5.04 -4.51
CA TYR A 82 -9.15 -5.93 -5.61
C TYR A 82 -9.09 -5.19 -6.96
N ILE A 83 -9.99 -4.23 -7.19
CA ILE A 83 -9.99 -3.38 -8.39
C ILE A 83 -8.74 -2.51 -8.39
N ALA A 84 -8.40 -1.91 -7.25
CA ALA A 84 -7.20 -1.09 -7.13
C ALA A 84 -5.93 -1.87 -7.47
N ARG A 85 -5.83 -3.13 -7.02
CA ARG A 85 -4.72 -4.02 -7.38
C ARG A 85 -4.67 -4.34 -8.87
N ILE A 86 -5.81 -4.68 -9.47
CA ILE A 86 -5.92 -4.94 -10.92
C ILE A 86 -5.46 -3.72 -11.74
N LEU A 87 -5.86 -2.53 -11.33
CA LEU A 87 -5.45 -1.29 -12.00
C LEU A 87 -3.97 -0.96 -11.77
N ASN A 88 -3.41 -1.31 -10.62
CA ASN A 88 -1.98 -1.13 -10.33
C ASN A 88 -1.12 -2.07 -11.18
N ASP A 89 -1.43 -3.36 -11.17
CA ASP A 89 -0.59 -4.42 -11.73
C ASP A 89 -0.81 -4.60 -13.25
N GLY A 90 -1.97 -4.16 -13.75
CA GLY A 90 -2.42 -4.43 -15.11
C GLY A 90 -3.20 -5.74 -15.21
N TYR A 91 -3.86 -5.96 -16.35
CA TYR A 91 -4.71 -7.14 -16.55
C TYR A 91 -4.90 -7.50 -18.02
N ALA A 92 -5.28 -8.75 -18.25
CA ALA A 92 -5.74 -9.23 -19.55
C ALA A 92 -7.27 -9.08 -19.64
N ALA A 93 -7.73 -8.26 -20.58
CA ALA A 93 -9.14 -8.19 -20.93
C ALA A 93 -9.44 -9.20 -22.04
N HIS A 94 -10.39 -10.10 -21.80
CA HIS A 94 -10.92 -11.00 -22.81
C HIS A 94 -12.22 -10.41 -23.38
N GLY A 95 -12.32 -10.31 -24.70
CA GLY A 95 -13.51 -9.80 -25.36
C GLY A 95 -13.68 -10.36 -26.77
N GLY A 96 -14.89 -10.23 -27.30
CA GLY A 96 -15.29 -10.79 -28.60
C GLY A 96 -16.54 -11.67 -28.46
N LYS A 97 -17.44 -11.60 -29.45
CA LYS A 97 -18.66 -12.39 -29.45
C LYS A 97 -18.43 -13.71 -30.22
N GLY A 98 -18.34 -14.81 -29.48
CA GLY A 98 -18.20 -16.16 -30.03
C GLY A 98 -16.77 -16.70 -30.04
N ALA A 99 -16.64 -18.03 -30.08
CA ALA A 99 -15.37 -18.77 -29.91
C ALA A 99 -14.26 -18.35 -30.89
N LYS A 100 -14.61 -17.92 -32.11
CA LYS A 100 -13.66 -17.53 -33.16
C LYS A 100 -13.25 -16.04 -33.13
N ALA A 101 -13.91 -15.22 -32.30
CA ALA A 101 -13.66 -13.78 -32.20
C ALA A 101 -13.04 -13.36 -30.86
N HIS A 102 -12.75 -14.33 -29.97
CA HIS A 102 -12.08 -14.06 -28.70
C HIS A 102 -10.69 -13.47 -28.95
N LYS A 103 -10.51 -12.22 -28.53
CA LYS A 103 -9.22 -11.54 -28.50
C LYS A 103 -8.87 -11.23 -27.05
N THR A 104 -7.63 -11.51 -26.71
CA THR A 104 -7.03 -11.08 -25.44
C THR A 104 -6.33 -9.75 -25.69
N ARG A 105 -6.66 -8.73 -24.91
CA ARG A 105 -5.98 -7.43 -24.90
C ARG A 105 -5.28 -7.26 -23.56
N ILE A 106 -3.98 -7.03 -23.60
CA ILE A 106 -3.22 -6.67 -22.40
C ILE A 106 -3.41 -5.18 -22.13
N ILE A 107 -3.75 -4.86 -20.88
CA ILE A 107 -3.89 -3.50 -20.37
C ILE A 107 -2.80 -3.32 -19.33
N SER A 108 -1.85 -2.43 -19.62
CA SER A 108 -0.74 -2.10 -18.73
C SER A 108 -1.24 -1.52 -17.40
N GLY A 109 -0.52 -1.84 -16.34
CA GLY A 109 -0.76 -1.30 -15.01
C GLY A 109 -0.45 0.19 -14.91
N LEU A 110 -1.07 0.85 -13.93
CA LEU A 110 -0.84 2.26 -13.61
C LEU A 110 0.35 2.45 -12.66
N HIS A 111 0.80 1.38 -11.98
CA HIS A 111 1.99 1.36 -11.13
C HIS A 111 2.07 2.50 -10.10
N PHE A 112 0.92 2.89 -9.54
CA PHE A 112 0.85 3.99 -8.59
C PHE A 112 1.46 3.61 -7.23
N GLN A 113 1.49 2.31 -6.86
CA GLN A 113 2.17 1.86 -5.65
C GLN A 113 3.68 2.06 -5.72
N GLU A 114 4.30 1.61 -6.82
CA GLU A 114 5.74 1.74 -7.05
C GLU A 114 6.13 3.22 -7.11
N LYS A 115 5.36 4.02 -7.85
CA LYS A 115 5.56 5.47 -7.95
C LYS A 115 5.51 6.13 -6.57
N SER A 116 4.45 5.88 -5.79
CA SER A 116 4.32 6.44 -4.44
C SER A 116 5.44 6.02 -3.51
N LEU A 117 5.90 4.77 -3.59
CA LEU A 117 6.99 4.29 -2.74
C LEU A 117 8.30 5.04 -3.06
N VAL A 118 8.61 5.23 -4.35
CA VAL A 118 9.79 5.96 -4.80
C VAL A 118 9.73 7.42 -4.35
N GLU A 119 8.59 8.10 -4.57
CA GLU A 119 8.42 9.52 -4.26
C GLU A 119 8.42 9.80 -2.75
N SER A 120 7.90 8.88 -1.93
CA SER A 120 7.78 9.10 -0.48
C SER A 120 8.90 8.48 0.35
N LYS A 121 9.85 7.76 -0.25
CA LYS A 121 10.91 7.00 0.46
C LYS A 121 11.65 7.83 1.51
N SER A 122 12.14 9.01 1.15
CA SER A 122 12.87 9.88 2.08
C SER A 122 12.00 10.38 3.22
N MET A 123 10.75 10.73 2.94
CA MET A 123 9.78 11.22 3.92
C MET A 123 9.32 10.11 4.88
N ILE A 124 9.16 8.88 4.38
CA ILE A 124 8.89 7.69 5.20
C ILE A 124 10.03 7.51 6.20
N LEU A 125 11.27 7.45 5.73
CA LEU A 125 12.45 7.27 6.59
C LEU A 125 12.61 8.40 7.61
N ALA A 126 12.35 9.64 7.20
CA ALA A 126 12.39 10.79 8.09
C ALA A 126 11.31 10.71 9.19
N ALA A 127 10.09 10.28 8.85
CA ALA A 127 9.00 10.11 9.82
C ALA A 127 9.27 8.96 10.79
N GLU A 128 9.81 7.84 10.31
CA GLU A 128 10.23 6.72 11.13
C GLU A 128 11.37 7.12 12.08
N ALA A 129 12.42 7.77 11.57
CA ALA A 129 13.55 8.22 12.38
C ALA A 129 13.15 9.28 13.41
N LYS A 130 12.22 10.18 13.07
CA LYS A 130 11.62 11.10 14.06
C LYS A 130 10.91 10.32 15.15
N LYS A 131 10.07 9.35 14.78
CA LYS A 131 9.31 8.57 15.77
C LYS A 131 10.22 7.69 16.63
N TYR A 132 11.30 7.15 16.06
CA TYR A 132 12.31 6.41 16.80
C TYR A 132 12.95 7.25 17.91
N ARG A 133 13.40 8.46 17.59
CA ARG A 133 13.97 9.41 18.57
C ARG A 133 13.00 9.73 19.70
N GLU A 134 11.74 10.02 19.36
CA GLU A 134 10.67 10.21 20.36
C GLU A 134 10.47 9.00 21.30
N LEU A 135 10.65 7.77 20.79
CA LEU A 135 10.45 6.54 21.56
C LEU A 135 11.66 6.15 22.42
N THR A 136 12.84 6.67 22.10
CA THR A 136 14.12 6.33 22.74
C THR A 136 14.69 7.47 23.58
N GLY A 137 14.18 8.69 23.44
CA GLY A 137 14.59 9.86 24.22
C GLY A 137 15.79 10.61 23.64
N ASP A 138 16.12 10.37 22.37
CA ASP A 138 17.14 11.09 21.57
C ASP A 138 16.63 12.40 20.94
#